data_AF-A0A7Y2HQA1-F1
#
_entry.id   AF-A0A7Y2HQA1-F1
#
_cell.length_a   1.000
_cell.length_b   1.000
_cell.length_c   1.000
_cell.angle_alpha   90.00
_cell.angle_beta   90.00
_cell.angle_gamma   90.00
#
_symmetry.space_group_name_H-M   'P 1'
#
loop_
_entity.id
_entity.type
_entity.pdbx_description
1 polymer ?
#
loop_
_entity_poly.entity_id
_entity_poly.type
_entity_poly.pdbx_seq_one_letter_code
_entity_poly.pdbx_strand_id
1 'polypeptide(L)'
;MSEMGPTFGALLVQTPPWLKADLDTLRTFLDWIPEGIRVAFEFRSRSWFEDRVVDTLAERGHALAAADTGNPDKDPPLAAGGGWCYARLRREDYDEAALREWARRLAALPVEDRYVFFKHEDEAAGPRIAARFTELLAEGVG
;
A
#
# COMPACT_ATOMS: atom_id res chain seq x y z
N MET A 1 17.01 3.52 -19.71
CA MET A 1 17.17 2.45 -18.70
C MET A 1 17.36 3.13 -17.36
N SER A 2 16.48 2.88 -16.39
CA SER A 2 16.54 3.51 -15.07
C SER A 2 17.78 3.03 -14.30
N GLU A 3 18.54 3.94 -13.69
CA GLU A 3 19.78 3.66 -12.94
C GLU A 3 19.58 2.84 -11.66
N MET A 4 18.34 2.50 -11.27
CA MET A 4 18.02 1.91 -9.97
C MET A 4 18.07 0.38 -9.88
N GLY A 5 18.48 -0.32 -10.94
CA GLY A 5 18.78 -1.76 -10.92
C GLY A 5 17.61 -2.66 -10.44
N PRO A 6 17.88 -3.94 -10.11
CA PRO A 6 16.87 -4.90 -9.63
C PRO A 6 16.32 -4.61 -8.23
N THR A 7 16.83 -3.58 -7.54
CA THR A 7 16.42 -3.17 -6.18
C THR A 7 15.20 -2.25 -6.14
N PHE A 8 14.67 -1.84 -7.30
CA PHE A 8 13.50 -0.95 -7.36
C PHE A 8 12.19 -1.71 -7.15
N GLY A 9 11.63 -1.65 -5.93
CA GLY A 9 10.36 -2.32 -5.59
C GLY A 9 9.13 -1.63 -6.18
N ALA A 10 8.86 -0.40 -5.77
CA ALA A 10 7.79 0.43 -6.31
C ALA A 10 8.04 1.92 -6.00
N LEU A 11 7.60 2.81 -6.89
CA LEU A 11 7.53 4.25 -6.62
C LEU A 11 6.30 4.53 -5.76
N LEU A 12 6.42 5.39 -4.74
CA LEU A 12 5.27 5.90 -4.00
C LEU A 12 4.91 7.30 -4.51
N VAL A 13 3.69 7.48 -5.00
CA VAL A 13 3.09 8.79 -5.28
C VAL A 13 2.02 9.07 -4.24
N GLN A 14 2.16 10.18 -3.52
CA GLN A 14 1.22 10.56 -2.47
C GLN A 14 0.55 11.87 -2.85
N THR A 15 -0.78 11.91 -2.79
CA THR A 15 -1.53 13.11 -3.16
C THR A 15 -1.76 14.01 -1.95
N PRO A 16 -1.92 15.33 -2.16
CA PRO A 16 -2.44 16.17 -1.10
C PRO A 16 -3.92 15.85 -0.78
N PRO A 17 -4.41 16.14 0.44
CA PRO A 17 -5.75 15.78 0.90
C PRO A 17 -6.89 16.57 0.23
N TRP A 18 -6.61 17.71 -0.40
CA TRP A 18 -7.62 18.49 -1.12
C TRP A 18 -7.88 17.99 -2.55
N LEU A 19 -7.02 17.12 -3.09
CA LEU A 19 -7.20 16.56 -4.43
C LEU A 19 -8.35 15.53 -4.39
N LYS A 20 -9.45 15.84 -5.08
CA LYS A 20 -10.62 14.96 -5.20
C LYS A 20 -10.48 13.99 -6.37
N ALA A 21 -11.22 12.89 -6.28
CA ALA A 21 -11.18 11.84 -7.28
C ALA A 21 -11.68 12.34 -8.63
N ASP A 22 -10.85 12.10 -9.63
CA ASP A 22 -11.12 12.32 -11.04
C ASP A 22 -10.44 11.18 -11.80
N LEU A 23 -11.25 10.26 -12.31
CA LEU A 23 -10.75 9.08 -13.00
C LEU A 23 -10.14 9.41 -14.37
N ASP A 24 -10.60 10.46 -15.04
CA ASP A 24 -10.08 10.82 -16.35
C ASP A 24 -8.71 11.49 -16.21
N THR A 25 -8.56 12.35 -15.20
CA THR A 25 -7.25 12.86 -14.78
C THR A 25 -6.32 11.73 -14.35
N LEU A 26 -6.82 10.76 -13.56
CA LEU A 26 -6.02 9.60 -13.16
C LEU A 26 -5.54 8.81 -14.38
N ARG A 27 -6.45 8.37 -15.25
CA ARG A 27 -6.12 7.62 -16.47
C ARG A 27 -5.09 8.34 -17.32
N THR A 28 -5.31 9.63 -17.54
CA THR A 28 -4.36 10.48 -18.26
C THR A 28 -3.01 10.46 -17.59
N PHE A 29 -2.91 10.63 -16.27
CA PHE A 29 -1.63 10.56 -15.57
C PHE A 29 -0.96 9.19 -15.70
N LEU A 30 -1.72 8.10 -15.59
CA LEU A 30 -1.17 6.74 -15.69
C LEU A 30 -0.59 6.46 -17.08
N ASP A 31 -1.16 7.03 -18.14
CA ASP A 31 -0.64 6.89 -19.51
C ASP A 31 0.75 7.56 -19.71
N TRP A 32 1.19 8.40 -18.76
CA TRP A 32 2.51 9.04 -18.79
C TRP A 32 3.56 8.25 -18.01
N ILE A 33 3.15 7.24 -17.25
CA ILE A 33 4.09 6.42 -16.47
C ILE A 33 4.79 5.47 -17.44
N PRO A 34 6.14 5.48 -17.51
CA PRO A 34 6.87 4.57 -18.36
C PRO A 34 6.57 3.10 -18.02
N GLU A 35 6.49 2.25 -19.05
CA GLU A 35 6.33 0.81 -18.88
C GLU A 35 7.44 0.22 -17.99
N GLY A 36 7.09 -0.83 -17.25
CA GLY A 36 8.00 -1.54 -16.35
C GLY A 36 8.22 -0.87 -14.99
N ILE A 37 7.58 0.27 -14.71
CA ILE A 37 7.62 0.92 -13.39
C ILE A 37 6.34 0.60 -12.61
N ARG A 38 6.49 -0.05 -11.45
CA ARG A 38 5.41 -0.20 -10.47
C ARG A 38 5.27 1.07 -9.66
N VAL A 39 4.05 1.59 -9.56
CA VAL A 39 3.72 2.79 -8.78
C VAL A 39 2.59 2.47 -7.80
N ALA A 40 2.78 2.83 -6.54
CA ALA A 40 1.78 2.78 -5.49
C ALA A 40 1.25 4.20 -5.22
N PHE A 41 -0.07 4.37 -5.23
CA PHE A 41 -0.72 5.67 -5.04
C PHE A 41 -1.34 5.78 -3.64
N GLU A 42 -0.84 6.70 -2.81
CA GLU A 42 -1.41 7.04 -1.51
C GLU A 42 -2.31 8.27 -1.66
N PHE A 43 -3.60 8.05 -1.95
CA PHE A 43 -4.59 9.11 -2.01
C PHE A 43 -4.99 9.58 -0.60
N ARG A 44 -5.04 10.89 -0.37
CA ARG A 44 -5.35 11.46 0.97
C ARG A 44 -6.77 12.02 1.12
N SER A 45 -7.66 11.69 0.19
CA SER A 45 -9.08 12.07 0.24
C SER A 45 -9.95 10.83 0.05
N ARG A 46 -10.94 10.65 0.92
CA ARG A 46 -11.91 9.54 0.89
C ARG A 46 -12.63 9.38 -0.44
N SER A 47 -12.74 10.45 -1.24
CA SER A 47 -13.29 10.39 -2.61
C SER A 47 -12.58 9.39 -3.51
N TRP A 48 -11.33 9.00 -3.20
CA TRP A 48 -10.57 8.04 -3.99
C TRP A 48 -10.76 6.59 -3.54
N PHE A 49 -11.44 6.34 -2.42
CA PHE A 49 -11.54 5.01 -1.81
C PHE A 49 -12.72 4.25 -2.42
N GLU A 50 -12.70 4.10 -3.73
CA GLU A 50 -13.74 3.46 -4.52
C GLU A 50 -13.12 2.35 -5.38
N ASP A 51 -13.85 1.24 -5.57
CA ASP A 51 -13.37 0.06 -6.31
C ASP A 51 -12.91 0.42 -7.73
N ARG A 52 -13.61 1.32 -8.41
CA ARG A 52 -13.24 1.82 -9.75
C ARG A 52 -11.85 2.47 -9.82
N VAL A 53 -11.37 3.06 -8.72
CA VAL A 53 -10.01 3.61 -8.65
C VAL A 53 -8.99 2.48 -8.57
N VAL A 54 -9.28 1.46 -7.75
CA VAL A 54 -8.46 0.25 -7.64
C VAL A 54 -8.36 -0.47 -8.99
N ASP A 55 -9.50 -0.66 -9.66
CA ASP A 55 -9.55 -1.30 -10.98
C ASP A 55 -8.73 -0.50 -12.02
N THR A 56 -8.89 0.82 -12.06
CA THR A 56 -8.16 1.70 -12.99
C THR A 56 -6.64 1.62 -12.79
N LEU A 57 -6.18 1.53 -11.53
CA LEU A 57 -4.76 1.33 -11.22
C LEU A 57 -4.30 -0.08 -11.63
N ALA A 58 -5.09 -1.10 -11.30
CA ALA A 58 -4.79 -2.50 -11.55
C ALA A 58 -4.66 -2.81 -13.05
N GLU A 59 -5.53 -2.24 -13.88
CA GLU A 59 -5.50 -2.35 -15.35
C GLU A 59 -4.15 -1.91 -15.95
N ARG A 60 -3.43 -1.01 -15.27
CA ARG A 60 -2.10 -0.50 -15.69
C ARG A 60 -0.95 -1.03 -14.84
N GLY A 61 -1.19 -2.06 -14.00
CA GLY A 61 -0.16 -2.70 -13.18
C GLY A 61 0.28 -1.87 -11.96
N HIS A 62 -0.53 -0.88 -11.54
CA HIS A 62 -0.28 -0.04 -10.38
C HIS A 62 -1.17 -0.43 -9.20
N ALA A 63 -0.81 0.04 -8.00
CA ALA A 63 -1.51 -0.32 -6.77
C ALA A 63 -2.01 0.89 -5.99
N LEU A 64 -3.11 0.72 -5.27
CA LEU A 64 -3.49 1.63 -4.18
C LEU A 64 -2.55 1.36 -2.99
N ALA A 65 -1.93 2.40 -2.46
CA ALA A 65 -1.14 2.31 -1.25
C ALA A 65 -2.07 2.40 -0.03
N ALA A 66 -2.34 1.26 0.59
CA ALA A 66 -3.09 1.21 1.84
C ALA A 66 -2.33 1.95 2.94
N ALA A 67 -3.05 2.62 3.83
CA ALA A 67 -2.44 3.22 5.01
C ALA A 67 -3.15 2.78 6.29
N ASP A 68 -2.45 2.88 7.41
CA ASP A 68 -3.02 2.81 8.74
C ASP A 68 -2.40 3.90 9.61
N THR A 69 -3.13 4.99 9.77
CA THR A 69 -2.78 6.11 10.65
C THR A 69 -3.65 6.13 11.90
N GLY A 70 -4.50 5.11 12.09
CA GLY A 70 -5.54 5.10 13.14
C GLY A 70 -6.74 5.99 12.81
N ASN A 71 -6.89 6.44 11.56
CA ASN A 71 -8.02 7.25 11.12
C ASN A 71 -8.63 6.67 9.84
N PRO A 72 -9.65 5.80 9.95
CA PRO A 72 -10.27 5.13 8.81
C PRO A 72 -10.83 6.05 7.73
N ASP A 73 -11.18 7.30 8.06
CA ASP A 73 -11.67 8.28 7.07
C ASP A 73 -10.57 8.82 6.16
N LYS A 74 -9.31 8.69 6.58
CA LYS A 74 -8.12 9.20 5.88
C LYS A 74 -7.23 8.08 5.34
N ASP A 75 -7.45 6.86 5.81
CA ASP A 75 -6.65 5.70 5.50
C ASP A 75 -7.19 4.99 4.25
N PRO A 76 -6.43 4.96 3.13
CA PRO A 76 -6.83 4.21 1.96
C PRO A 76 -6.95 2.73 2.33
N PRO A 77 -8.02 2.04 1.86
CA PRO A 77 -8.22 0.64 2.18
C PRO A 77 -7.13 -0.24 1.58
N LEU A 78 -6.93 -1.41 2.18
CA LEU A 78 -6.15 -2.47 1.57
C LEU A 78 -6.94 -3.06 0.40
N ALA A 79 -6.32 -3.11 -0.78
CA ALA A 79 -6.90 -3.69 -1.97
C ALA A 79 -5.85 -4.49 -2.76
N ALA A 80 -6.30 -5.52 -3.46
CA ALA A 80 -5.49 -6.23 -4.45
C ALA A 80 -5.69 -5.56 -5.82
N GLY A 81 -4.60 -5.21 -6.49
CA GLY A 81 -4.64 -4.62 -7.83
C GLY A 81 -3.33 -4.85 -8.57
N GLY A 82 -3.40 -5.31 -9.82
CA GLY A 82 -2.21 -5.50 -10.67
C GLY A 82 -1.27 -6.63 -10.24
N GLY A 83 -1.71 -7.57 -9.40
CA GLY A 83 -0.92 -8.74 -8.96
C GLY A 83 -0.03 -8.52 -7.73
N TRP A 84 -0.07 -7.33 -7.13
CA TRP A 84 0.73 -6.97 -5.95
C TRP A 84 -0.06 -6.05 -5.01
N CYS A 85 0.45 -5.84 -3.79
CA CYS A 85 -0.12 -4.85 -2.87
C CYS A 85 0.96 -4.03 -2.14
N TYR A 86 0.54 -2.87 -1.65
CA TYR A 86 1.41 -1.93 -0.92
C TYR A 86 0.67 -1.41 0.31
N ALA A 87 1.28 -1.54 1.49
CA ALA A 87 0.70 -1.08 2.75
C ALA A 87 1.71 -0.26 3.58
N ARG A 88 1.24 0.85 4.15
CA ARG A 88 1.99 1.71 5.05
C ARG A 88 1.33 1.74 6.42
N LEU A 89 1.88 0.96 7.34
CA LEU A 89 1.40 0.80 8.70
C LEU A 89 2.09 1.83 9.59
N ARG A 90 1.39 2.92 9.93
CA ARG A 90 1.99 4.13 10.53
C ARG A 90 1.56 4.42 11.96
N ARG A 91 0.65 3.65 12.53
CA ARG A 91 0.35 3.70 13.97
C ARG A 91 1.57 3.35 14.80
N GLU A 92 1.67 3.95 15.97
CA GLU A 92 2.75 3.71 16.94
C GLU A 92 2.39 2.65 17.97
N ASP A 93 1.10 2.31 18.08
CA ASP A 93 0.50 1.52 19.16
C ASP A 93 -0.01 0.15 18.69
N TYR A 94 0.69 -0.50 17.75
CA TYR A 94 0.32 -1.84 17.31
C TYR A 94 0.50 -2.85 18.45
N ASP A 95 -0.62 -3.38 18.94
CA ASP A 95 -0.62 -4.60 19.75
C ASP A 95 -0.60 -5.86 18.87
N GLU A 96 -0.43 -7.02 19.50
CA GLU A 96 -0.36 -8.29 18.78
C GLU A 96 -1.65 -8.62 18.01
N ALA A 97 -2.81 -8.21 18.53
CA ALA A 97 -4.09 -8.42 17.86
C ALA A 97 -4.19 -7.61 16.56
N ALA A 98 -3.79 -6.34 16.59
CA ALA A 98 -3.75 -5.47 15.42
C ALA A 98 -2.77 -5.98 14.36
N LEU A 99 -1.59 -6.45 14.77
CA LEU A 99 -0.61 -7.04 13.84
C LEU A 99 -1.14 -8.33 13.20
N ARG A 100 -1.77 -9.22 13.98
CA ARG A 100 -2.39 -10.45 13.45
C ARG A 100 -3.50 -10.16 12.46
N GLU A 101 -4.32 -9.14 12.73
CA GLU A 101 -5.39 -8.75 11.81
C GLU A 101 -4.83 -8.22 10.48
N TRP A 102 -3.79 -7.38 10.52
CA TRP A 102 -3.10 -6.96 9.30
C TRP A 102 -2.47 -8.12 8.55
N ALA A 103 -1.82 -9.05 9.25
CA ALA A 103 -1.24 -10.25 8.66
C ALA A 103 -2.33 -11.10 7.97
N ARG A 104 -3.49 -11.29 8.62
CA ARG A 104 -4.64 -12.01 8.05
C ARG A 104 -5.10 -11.39 6.74
N ARG A 105 -5.34 -10.07 6.78
CA ARG A 105 -5.86 -9.32 5.64
C ARG A 105 -4.89 -9.36 4.45
N LEU A 106 -3.59 -9.25 4.70
CA LEU A 106 -2.55 -9.33 3.67
C LEU A 106 -2.37 -10.75 3.11
N ALA A 107 -2.44 -11.78 3.96
CA ALA A 107 -2.37 -13.17 3.53
C ALA A 107 -3.57 -13.59 2.67
N ALA A 108 -4.76 -13.03 2.93
CA ALA A 108 -5.98 -13.31 2.18
C ALA A 108 -5.99 -12.71 0.76
N LEU A 109 -5.13 -11.74 0.45
CA LEU A 109 -5.05 -11.16 -0.90
C LEU A 109 -4.42 -12.16 -1.89
N PRO A 110 -5.03 -12.41 -3.06
CA PRO A 110 -4.49 -13.30 -4.08
C PRO A 110 -3.41 -12.58 -4.93
N VAL A 111 -2.34 -12.13 -4.28
CA VAL A 111 -1.23 -11.39 -4.90
C VAL A 111 0.10 -12.10 -4.68
N GLU A 112 1.02 -11.93 -5.62
CA GLU A 112 2.36 -12.54 -5.55
C GLU A 112 3.26 -11.70 -4.64
N ASP A 113 3.34 -10.40 -4.91
CA ASP A 113 4.23 -9.48 -4.20
C ASP A 113 3.48 -8.62 -3.17
N ARG A 114 4.06 -8.48 -1.98
CA ARG A 114 3.53 -7.65 -0.89
C ARG A 114 4.62 -6.73 -0.35
N TYR A 115 4.43 -5.43 -0.45
CA TYR A 115 5.32 -4.44 0.16
C TYR A 115 4.65 -3.82 1.38
N VAL A 116 5.21 -4.06 2.57
CA VAL A 116 4.66 -3.58 3.84
C VAL A 116 5.71 -2.74 4.56
N PHE A 117 5.38 -1.48 4.83
CA PHE A 117 6.28 -0.53 5.47
C PHE A 117 5.70 -0.06 6.80
N PHE A 118 6.47 -0.22 7.87
CA PHE A 118 6.14 0.32 9.19
C PHE A 118 6.82 1.69 9.37
N LYS A 119 6.08 2.74 9.72
CA LYS A 119 6.68 4.05 10.08
C LYS A 119 7.04 4.01 11.57
N HIS A 120 8.28 4.33 11.93
CA HIS A 120 8.67 4.59 13.32
C HIS A 120 9.57 5.82 13.39
N GLU A 121 9.22 6.79 14.22
CA GLU A 121 10.12 7.89 14.60
C GLU A 121 11.07 7.49 15.75
N ASP A 122 10.82 6.36 16.43
CA ASP A 122 11.72 5.77 17.44
C ASP A 122 12.56 4.61 16.85
N GLU A 123 13.88 4.82 16.82
CA GLU A 123 14.88 4.07 16.05
C GLU A 123 14.99 2.55 16.32
N ALA A 124 14.32 2.00 17.35
CA ALA A 124 14.41 0.58 17.72
C ALA A 124 13.12 -0.23 17.58
N ALA A 125 11.95 0.42 17.40
CA ALA A 125 10.67 -0.30 17.38
C ALA A 125 10.32 -0.85 15.99
N GLY A 126 10.64 -0.13 14.92
CA GLY A 126 10.29 -0.53 13.54
C GLY A 126 10.81 -1.90 13.11
N PRO A 127 12.12 -2.20 13.26
CA PRO A 127 12.66 -3.52 12.91
C PRO A 127 12.04 -4.66 13.73
N ARG A 128 11.75 -4.44 15.02
CA ARG A 128 11.11 -5.45 15.88
C ARG A 128 9.69 -5.77 15.41
N ILE A 129 8.89 -4.73 15.10
CA ILE A 129 7.53 -4.93 14.61
C ILE A 129 7.55 -5.62 13.25
N ALA A 130 8.42 -5.22 12.33
CA ALA A 130 8.54 -5.87 11.03
C ALA A 130 8.94 -7.36 11.13
N ALA A 131 9.89 -7.69 12.02
CA ALA A 131 10.29 -9.07 12.28
C ALA A 131 9.11 -9.89 12.82
N ARG A 132 8.41 -9.37 13.85
CA ARG A 132 7.23 -10.04 14.41
C ARG A 132 6.11 -10.20 13.38
N PHE A 133 5.88 -9.20 12.54
CA PHE A 133 4.89 -9.27 11.47
C PHE A 133 5.21 -10.36 10.45
N THR A 134 6.50 -10.57 10.15
CA THR A 134 6.96 -11.64 9.25
C THR A 134 6.72 -13.02 9.86
N GLU A 135 6.97 -13.19 11.15
CA GLU A 135 6.64 -14.43 11.88
C GLU A 135 5.15 -14.74 11.82
N LEU A 136 4.29 -13.74 12.08
CA LEU A 136 2.83 -13.91 12.02
C LEU A 136 2.32 -14.29 10.62
N LEU A 137 2.95 -13.80 9.55
CA LEU A 137 2.64 -14.23 8.18
C LEU A 137 3.08 -15.68 7.92
N ALA A 138 4.20 -16.12 8.50
CA ALA A 138 4.76 -17.46 8.32
C ALA A 138 4.07 -18.54 9.16
N GLU A 139 3.58 -18.19 10.36
CA GLU A 139 2.83 -19.09 11.25
C GLU A 139 1.51 -19.56 10.63
N GLY A 140 1.06 -18.93 9.54
CA GLY A 140 -0.23 -19.17 8.92
C GLY A 140 -1.32 -18.55 9.79
N VAL A 141 -1.99 -17.54 9.26
CA VAL A 141 -3.00 -16.83 10.04
C VAL A 141 -4.25 -17.71 10.15
N GLY A 142 -4.29 -18.49 11.24
CA GLY A 142 -5.46 -19.28 11.65
C GLY A 142 -6.71 -18.44 11.90
#